data_AF-A0A1Z9Q1H8-F1
#
_entry.id   AF-A0A1Z9Q1H8-F1
#
_cell.length_a   1.000
_cell.length_b   1.000
_cell.length_c   1.000
_cell.angle_alpha   90.00
_cell.angle_beta   90.00
_cell.angle_gamma   90.00
#
_symmetry.space_group_name_H-M   'P 1'
#
loop_
_entity.id
_entity.type
_entity.pdbx_description
1 polymer ?
#
loop_
_entity_poly.entity_id
_entity_poly.type
_entity_poly.pdbx_seq_one_letter_code
_entity_poly.pdbx_strand_id
1 'polypeptide(L)'
;SLNDFENINNSFVIKRNPLELVDSENNLLKYDINKITDYFNNFSNIECEKFKGFDVDLSNEKQLYQLTIKHNNKSEILDVFSFSKKNNNSNQSEPNVERMYAVLNNGEYMLIQKYVFNKVFISIEDLEG
;
A
#
# COMPACT_ATOMS: atom_id res chain seq x y z
N SER A 1 -4.18 5.13 -7.39
CA SER A 1 -2.89 5.77 -7.16
C SER A 1 -2.24 5.14 -5.97
N LEU A 2 -0.91 5.17 -5.93
CA LEU A 2 -0.12 4.83 -4.76
C LEU A 2 0.69 6.07 -4.38
N ASN A 3 0.54 6.50 -3.13
CA ASN A 3 1.39 7.51 -2.52
C ASN A 3 2.38 6.80 -1.60
N ASP A 4 3.67 6.96 -1.87
CA ASP A 4 4.79 6.54 -1.03
C ASP A 4 5.27 7.78 -0.25
N PHE A 5 5.01 7.79 1.07
CA PHE A 5 5.37 8.90 1.95
C PHE A 5 6.83 8.87 2.39
N GLU A 6 7.55 7.79 2.09
CA GLU A 6 8.98 7.69 2.35
C GLU A 6 9.81 8.19 1.17
N ASN A 7 9.32 7.93 -0.04
CA ASN A 7 9.92 8.42 -1.27
C ASN A 7 8.84 8.87 -2.27
N ILE A 8 8.59 10.18 -2.31
CA ILE A 8 7.56 10.76 -3.17
C ILE A 8 7.77 10.47 -4.67
N ASN A 9 9.00 10.21 -5.10
CA ASN A 9 9.31 9.88 -6.50
C ASN A 9 8.79 8.49 -6.89
N ASN A 10 8.52 7.62 -5.93
CA ASN A 10 7.89 6.32 -6.16
C ASN A 10 6.37 6.42 -6.28
N SER A 11 5.77 7.59 -5.99
CA SER A 11 4.32 7.76 -6.02
C SER A 11 3.82 7.92 -7.45
N PHE A 12 2.64 7.36 -7.74
CA PHE A 12 2.07 7.37 -9.09
C PHE A 12 0.54 7.32 -9.11
N VAL A 13 0.00 7.76 -10.24
CA VAL A 13 -1.43 7.62 -10.57
C VAL A 13 -1.57 6.89 -11.91
N ILE A 14 -2.33 5.79 -11.89
CA ILE A 14 -2.82 5.15 -13.12
C ILE A 14 -4.26 5.61 -13.36
N LYS A 15 -4.51 6.30 -14.46
CA LYS A 15 -5.85 6.69 -14.90
C LYS A 15 -6.40 5.62 -15.85
N ARG A 16 -7.70 5.34 -15.78
CA ARG A 16 -8.40 4.46 -16.73
C ARG A 16 -9.37 5.34 -17.51
N ASN A 17 -9.10 5.57 -18.79
CA ASN A 17 -9.85 6.40 -19.77
C ASN A 17 -9.37 7.86 -19.92
N PRO A 18 -8.35 8.12 -20.77
CA PRO A 18 -7.46 7.12 -21.39
C PRO A 18 -6.54 6.46 -20.34
N LEU A 19 -5.91 5.34 -20.70
CA LEU A 19 -4.91 4.71 -19.83
C LEU A 19 -3.66 5.60 -19.80
N GLU A 20 -3.35 6.14 -18.63
CA GLU A 20 -2.19 7.01 -18.41
C GLU A 20 -1.49 6.61 -17.12
N LEU A 21 -0.16 6.61 -17.14
CA LEU A 21 0.70 6.58 -15.95
C LEU A 21 1.27 7.98 -15.74
N VAL A 22 1.05 8.57 -14.58
CA VAL A 22 1.64 9.85 -14.20
C VAL A 22 2.36 9.76 -12.86
N ASP A 23 3.44 10.52 -12.71
CA ASP A 23 4.20 10.64 -11.47
C ASP A 23 3.54 11.60 -10.45
N SER A 24 4.25 11.86 -9.34
CA SER A 24 3.82 12.78 -8.28
C SER A 24 3.77 14.24 -8.70
N GLU A 25 4.49 14.63 -9.76
CA GLU A 25 4.45 15.96 -10.38
C GLU A 25 3.41 16.06 -11.50
N ASN A 26 2.66 14.97 -11.76
CA ASN A 26 1.68 14.81 -12.82
C ASN A 26 2.28 14.90 -14.24
N ASN A 27 3.56 14.52 -14.39
CA ASN A 27 4.18 14.27 -15.70
C ASN A 27 3.70 12.94 -16.26
N LEU A 28 3.45 12.89 -17.58
CA LEU A 28 3.08 11.66 -18.27
C LEU A 28 4.31 10.79 -18.51
N LEU A 29 4.22 9.52 -18.14
CA LEU A 29 5.28 8.54 -18.29
C LEU A 29 4.90 7.44 -19.28
N LYS A 30 5.92 6.83 -19.88
CA LYS A 30 5.75 5.59 -20.63
C LYS A 30 5.54 4.45 -19.66
N TYR A 31 4.78 3.45 -20.08
CA TYR A 31 4.45 2.31 -19.24
C TYR A 31 4.44 1.01 -20.05
N ASP A 32 4.68 -0.09 -19.36
CA ASP A 32 4.46 -1.43 -19.88
C ASP A 32 3.04 -1.90 -19.53
N ILE A 33 2.23 -2.18 -20.57
CA ILE A 33 0.84 -2.61 -20.42
C ILE A 33 0.70 -3.92 -19.63
N ASN A 34 1.67 -4.83 -19.74
CA ASN A 34 1.65 -6.10 -19.01
C ASN A 34 1.87 -5.83 -17.52
N LYS A 35 2.84 -4.97 -17.17
CA LYS A 35 3.10 -4.60 -15.77
C LYS A 35 1.92 -3.88 -15.12
N ILE A 36 1.27 -2.98 -15.86
CA ILE A 36 0.03 -2.33 -15.40
C ILE A 36 -1.10 -3.36 -15.16
N THR A 37 -1.23 -4.33 -16.06
CA THR A 37 -2.23 -5.39 -15.95
C THR A 37 -1.97 -6.29 -14.74
N ASP A 38 -0.71 -6.70 -14.55
CA ASP A 38 -0.29 -7.49 -13.40
C ASP A 38 -0.51 -6.75 -12.09
N TYR A 39 -0.20 -5.45 -12.05
CA TYR A 39 -0.48 -4.59 -10.91
C TYR A 39 -1.97 -4.56 -10.57
N PHE A 40 -2.85 -4.44 -11.56
CA PHE A 40 -4.29 -4.53 -11.34
C PHE A 40 -4.75 -5.90 -10.82
N ASN A 41 -4.16 -6.99 -11.31
CA ASN A 41 -4.45 -8.34 -10.86
C ASN A 41 -4.01 -8.58 -9.41
N ASN A 42 -2.92 -7.95 -8.96
CA ASN A 42 -2.44 -8.08 -7.58
C ASN A 42 -3.49 -7.63 -6.56
N PHE A 43 -4.29 -6.60 -6.83
CA PHE A 43 -5.38 -6.18 -5.93
C PHE A 43 -6.46 -7.24 -5.72
N SER A 44 -6.76 -8.05 -6.75
CA SER A 44 -7.78 -9.10 -6.65
C SER A 44 -7.31 -10.29 -5.82
N ASN A 45 -5.99 -10.42 -5.64
CA ASN A 45 -5.34 -11.55 -4.96
C ASN A 45 -4.84 -11.19 -3.55
N ILE A 46 -5.11 -9.98 -3.04
CA ILE A 46 -4.71 -9.60 -1.68
C ILE A 46 -5.58 -10.36 -0.67
N GLU A 47 -5.00 -11.36 -0.03
CA GLU A 47 -5.57 -11.98 1.16
C GLU A 47 -5.17 -11.18 2.40
N CYS A 48 -6.07 -10.32 2.88
CA CYS A 48 -5.91 -9.67 4.18
C CYS A 48 -6.19 -10.70 5.28
N GLU A 49 -5.17 -11.15 6.01
CA GLU A 49 -5.40 -11.76 7.32
C GLU A 49 -6.05 -10.70 8.22
N LYS A 50 -7.36 -10.83 8.46
CA LYS A 50 -8.09 -9.91 9.33
C LYS A 50 -7.74 -10.21 10.77
N PHE A 51 -6.70 -9.55 11.29
CA PHE A 51 -6.54 -9.43 12.73
C PHE A 51 -7.54 -8.39 13.23
N LYS A 52 -8.68 -8.87 13.76
CA LYS A 52 -9.66 -8.04 14.44
C LYS A 52 -9.26 -7.82 15.89
N GLY A 53 -9.36 -6.57 16.34
CA GLY A 53 -9.55 -6.26 17.76
C GLY A 53 -8.29 -5.88 18.53
N PHE A 54 -7.74 -4.70 18.26
CA PHE A 54 -6.86 -4.03 19.21
C PHE A 54 -7.16 -2.53 19.21
N ASP A 55 -7.16 -1.90 20.40
CA ASP A 55 -6.94 -0.47 20.52
C ASP A 55 -5.51 -0.19 20.03
N VAL A 56 -5.40 0.24 18.77
CA VAL A 56 -4.11 0.57 18.16
C VAL A 56 -3.83 2.05 18.41
N ASP A 57 -2.84 2.32 19.25
CA ASP A 57 -2.24 3.64 19.36
C ASP A 57 -1.22 3.84 18.24
N LEU A 58 -1.56 4.68 17.27
CA LEU A 58 -0.69 5.07 16.16
C LEU A 58 0.16 6.32 16.44
N SER A 59 0.13 6.88 17.66
CA SER A 59 0.81 8.14 17.97
C SER A 59 2.31 8.16 17.60
N ASN A 60 2.95 7.00 17.57
CA ASN A 60 4.36 6.84 17.21
C ASN A 60 4.58 6.17 15.84
N GLU A 61 3.52 5.88 15.09
CA GLU A 61 3.63 5.19 13.80
C GLU A 61 3.64 6.19 12.64
N LYS A 62 4.54 5.97 11.69
CA LYS A 62 4.66 6.78 10.48
C LYS A 62 3.75 6.20 9.40
N GLN A 63 3.01 7.05 8.70
CA GLN A 63 2.32 6.64 7.47
C GLN A 63 3.36 6.35 6.38
N LEU A 64 3.33 5.14 5.83
CA LEU A 64 4.25 4.66 4.80
C LEU A 64 3.65 4.79 3.42
N TYR A 65 2.41 4.32 3.27
CA TYR A 65 1.71 4.31 1.98
C TYR A 65 0.26 4.76 2.13
N GLN A 66 -0.28 5.31 1.03
CA GLN A 66 -1.71 5.42 0.82
C GLN A 66 -2.05 4.91 -0.57
N LEU A 67 -2.86 3.87 -0.62
CA LEU A 67 -3.41 3.35 -1.86
C LEU A 67 -4.83 3.87 -2.03
N THR A 68 -5.10 4.55 -3.15
CA THR A 68 -6.43 5.04 -3.50
C THR A 68 -6.95 4.36 -4.76
N ILE A 69 -8.08 3.66 -4.64
CA ILE A 69 -8.80 3.03 -5.75
C ILE A 69 -10.09 3.81 -5.98
N LYS A 70 -10.27 4.35 -7.19
CA LYS A 70 -11.50 5.05 -7.59
C LYS A 70 -12.27 4.19 -8.59
N HIS A 71 -13.53 3.90 -8.29
CA HIS A 71 -14.41 3.13 -9.15
C HIS A 71 -15.86 3.62 -9.02
N ASN A 72 -16.51 3.98 -10.13
CA ASN A 72 -17.93 4.37 -10.21
C ASN A 72 -18.40 5.29 -9.07
N ASN A 73 -17.73 6.44 -8.90
CA ASN A 73 -17.98 7.46 -7.86
C ASN A 73 -17.72 7.01 -6.41
N LYS A 74 -17.15 5.83 -6.20
CA LYS A 74 -16.64 5.39 -4.90
C LYS A 74 -15.11 5.51 -4.89
N SER A 75 -14.58 5.91 -3.75
CA SER A 75 -13.15 5.94 -3.48
C SER A 75 -12.89 5.04 -2.30
N GLU A 76 -12.02 4.06 -2.49
CA GLU A 76 -11.49 3.22 -1.43
C GLU A 76 -10.07 3.67 -1.14
N ILE A 77 -9.78 3.94 0.14
CA ILE A 77 -8.48 4.41 0.62
C ILE A 77 -7.96 3.40 1.62
N LEU A 78 -6.79 2.83 1.33
CA LEU A 78 -6.03 2.02 2.26
C LEU A 78 -4.82 2.82 2.74
N ASP A 79 -4.86 3.27 3.99
CA ASP A 79 -3.72 3.91 4.65
C ASP A 79 -2.89 2.84 5.36
N VAL A 80 -1.57 2.93 5.22
CA VAL A 80 -0.63 1.93 5.75
C VAL A 80 0.42 2.64 6.58
N PHE A 81 0.65 2.12 7.78
CA PHE A 81 1.56 2.71 8.76
C PHE A 81 2.63 1.71 9.16
N SER A 82 3.75 2.23 9.66
CA SER A 82 4.79 1.42 10.27
C SER A 82 4.24 0.58 11.42
N PHE A 83 4.96 -0.48 11.75
CA PHE A 83 4.67 -1.31 12.92
C PHE A 83 5.91 -1.31 13.81
N SER A 84 5.95 -0.41 14.78
CA SER A 84 7.09 -0.28 15.71
C SER A 84 7.00 -1.18 16.94
N LYS A 85 5.86 -1.88 17.13
CA LYS A 85 5.60 -2.69 18.33
C LYS A 85 6.56 -3.88 18.38
N LYS A 86 7.48 -3.84 19.34
CA LYS A 86 8.39 -4.96 19.62
C LYS A 86 7.60 -6.14 20.18
N ASN A 87 7.96 -7.36 19.77
CA ASN A 87 7.42 -8.58 20.39
C ASN A 87 7.77 -8.58 21.88
N ASN A 88 6.76 -8.69 22.75
CA ASN A 88 6.94 -8.94 24.18
C ASN A 88 7.27 -10.43 24.45
N ASN A 89 8.12 -11.04 23.63
CA ASN A 89 8.59 -12.40 23.86
C ASN A 89 9.84 -12.32 24.75
N SER A 90 10.01 -13.26 25.67
CA SER A 90 11.13 -13.34 26.62
C SER A 90 12.53 -13.27 25.99
N ASN A 91 12.62 -13.50 24.67
CA ASN A 91 13.87 -13.52 23.91
C ASN A 91 14.09 -12.27 23.04
N GLN A 92 13.18 -11.27 23.09
CA GLN A 92 13.22 -10.06 22.24
C GLN A 92 13.47 -10.33 20.75
N SER A 93 13.15 -11.53 20.25
CA SER A 93 13.41 -11.89 18.87
C SER A 93 12.49 -11.10 17.95
N GLU A 94 13.08 -10.49 16.92
CA GLU A 94 12.34 -9.82 15.87
C GLU A 94 11.30 -10.79 15.28
N PRO A 95 10.09 -10.32 14.93
CA PRO A 95 9.13 -11.15 14.22
C PRO A 95 9.79 -11.68 12.94
N ASN A 96 9.65 -12.98 12.65
CA ASN A 96 10.12 -13.56 11.39
C ASN A 96 9.42 -12.98 10.14
N VAL A 97 8.35 -12.22 10.35
CA VAL A 97 7.53 -11.61 9.29
C VAL A 97 7.36 -10.13 9.62
N GLU A 98 7.81 -9.27 8.71
CA GLU A 98 7.61 -7.83 8.78
C GLU A 98 6.13 -7.49 8.61
N ARG A 99 5.60 -6.67 9.52
CA ARG A 99 4.18 -6.30 9.57
C ARG A 99 4.01 -4.80 9.42
N MET A 100 2.82 -4.38 9.03
CA MET A 100 2.38 -2.98 8.99
C MET A 100 0.97 -2.89 9.56
N TYR A 101 0.60 -1.72 10.08
CA TYR A 101 -0.81 -1.41 10.34
C TYR A 101 -1.45 -0.92 9.05
N ALA A 102 -2.72 -1.23 8.85
CA ALA A 102 -3.49 -0.74 7.72
C ALA A 102 -4.92 -0.36 8.12
N VAL A 103 -5.49 0.65 7.46
CA VAL A 103 -6.87 1.10 7.64
C VAL A 103 -7.53 1.24 6.28
N LEU A 104 -8.68 0.61 6.11
CA LEU A 104 -9.52 0.78 4.92
C LEU A 104 -10.65 1.77 5.22
N ASN A 105 -10.74 2.86 4.46
CA ASN A 105 -11.83 3.86 4.52
C ASN A 105 -12.09 4.43 5.92
N ASN A 106 -11.04 4.68 6.71
CA ASN A 106 -11.14 5.07 8.12
C ASN A 106 -11.90 4.05 9.02
N GLY A 107 -11.91 2.78 8.63
CA GLY A 107 -12.50 1.69 9.38
C GLY A 107 -11.61 1.19 10.52
N GLU A 108 -11.76 -0.09 10.86
CA GLU A 108 -10.92 -0.74 11.88
C GLU A 108 -9.47 -0.89 11.41
N TYR A 109 -8.53 -0.73 12.33
CA TYR A 109 -7.12 -1.06 12.11
C TYR A 109 -6.95 -2.57 11.91
N MET A 110 -6.09 -2.92 10.96
CA MET A 110 -5.71 -4.29 10.63
C MET A 110 -4.19 -4.42 10.70
N LEU A 111 -3.70 -5.61 11.03
CA LEU A 111 -2.31 -5.98 10.80
C LEU A 111 -2.17 -6.67 9.45
N ILE A 112 -1.27 -6.18 8.62
CA ILE A 112 -0.95 -6.78 7.33
C ILE A 112 0.50 -7.26 7.31
N GLN A 113 0.77 -8.32 6.55
CA GLN A 113 2.10 -8.86 6.37
C GLN A 113 2.74 -8.23 5.13
N LYS A 114 3.93 -7.64 5.26
CA LYS A 114 4.56 -6.86 4.17
C LYS A 114 4.77 -7.67 2.89
N TYR A 115 5.18 -8.93 3.01
CA TYR A 115 5.43 -9.76 1.82
C TYR A 115 4.17 -10.07 1.00
N VAL A 116 2.97 -10.01 1.60
CA VAL A 116 1.69 -10.18 0.88
C VAL A 116 1.40 -8.92 0.07
N PHE A 117 1.75 -7.76 0.61
CA PHE A 117 1.42 -6.45 0.04
C PHE A 117 2.54 -5.80 -0.78
N ASN A 118 3.75 -6.36 -0.80
CA ASN A 118 4.87 -5.80 -1.59
C ASN A 118 4.55 -5.71 -3.09
N LYS A 119 3.65 -6.56 -3.59
CA LYS A 119 3.17 -6.53 -4.98
C LYS A 119 2.26 -5.34 -5.30
N VAL A 120 1.77 -4.64 -4.28
CA VAL A 120 0.94 -3.44 -4.45
C VAL A 120 1.62 -2.16 -3.96
N PHE A 121 2.57 -2.27 -3.02
CA PHE A 121 3.46 -1.17 -2.60
C PHE A 121 4.75 -1.19 -3.43
N ILE A 122 4.61 -0.93 -4.73
CA ILE A 122 5.69 -0.93 -5.72
C ILE A 122 6.15 0.50 -6.01
N SER A 123 7.28 0.64 -6.72
CA SER A 123 7.73 1.93 -7.25
C SER A 123 7.07 2.24 -8.60
N ILE A 124 7.16 3.49 -9.04
CA ILE A 124 6.74 3.87 -10.39
C ILE A 124 7.59 3.20 -11.48
N GLU A 125 8.88 2.97 -11.21
CA GLU A 125 9.84 2.31 -12.12
C GLU A 125 9.41 0.86 -12.43
N ASP A 126 8.72 0.20 -11.48
CA ASP A 126 8.15 -1.13 -11.68
C ASP A 126 7.03 -1.15 -12.72
N LEU A 127 6.53 0.01 -13.17
CA LEU A 127 5.48 0.14 -14.18
C LEU A 127 5.97 0.71 -15.51
N GLU A 128 7.14 1.36 -15.51
CA GLU A 128 7.74 1.97 -16.70
C GLU A 128 8.21 0.92 -17.73
N GLY A 129 8.28 1.34 -18.99
CA GLY A 129 8.68 0.53 -20.14
C GLY A 129 9.40 1.32 -21.23
#